data_AF-A0A968LGE0-F1
#
_entry.id   AF-A0A968LGE0-F1
#
_cell.length_a   1.000
_cell.length_b   1.000
_cell.length_c   1.000
_cell.angle_alpha   90.00
_cell.angle_beta   90.00
_cell.angle_gamma   90.00
#
_symmetry.space_group_name_H-M   'P 1'
#
loop_
_entity.id
_entity.type
_entity.pdbx_description
1 polymer ?
#
loop_
_entity_poly.entity_id
_entity_poly.type
_entity_poly.pdbx_seq_one_letter_code
_entity_poly.pdbx_strand_id
1 'polypeptide(L)'
;MTNKEPVEQLLLRHRHSRAWNARRGIGTFLTIEVGKEVKPDSGQLHIWVQYATWTLEFRGHPILSSGSSHATEYAEALANLEGQQLEDIAVHQESGHVEVVVSFSSDLALRLSSDQENYETEDDMISLFDTNIIVSISATRGVYAESSE
;
A
#
# COMPACT_ATOMS: atom_id res chain seq x y z
N MET A 1 11.75 -18.33 2.77
CA MET A 1 11.53 -17.45 3.95
C MET A 1 11.61 -16.02 3.43
N THR A 2 10.54 -15.25 3.56
CA THR A 2 10.48 -13.87 3.06
C THR A 2 11.20 -12.95 4.05
N ASN A 3 12.13 -12.13 3.57
CA ASN A 3 12.83 -11.15 4.40
C ASN A 3 11.90 -9.97 4.73
N LYS A 4 11.22 -10.01 5.88
CA LYS A 4 10.27 -8.96 6.28
C LYS A 4 10.90 -7.80 7.04
N GLU A 5 12.18 -7.90 7.38
CA GLU A 5 12.89 -6.92 8.22
C GLU A 5 12.74 -5.48 7.70
N PRO A 6 12.85 -5.17 6.40
CA PRO A 6 12.70 -3.79 5.93
C PRO A 6 11.30 -3.21 6.19
N VAL A 7 10.25 -4.01 6.02
CA VAL A 7 8.87 -3.60 6.29
C VAL A 7 8.66 -3.38 7.78
N GLU A 8 9.19 -4.27 8.62
CA GLU A 8 9.11 -4.14 10.08
C GLU A 8 9.81 -2.86 10.57
N GLN A 9 10.98 -2.54 10.03
CA GLN A 9 11.72 -1.30 10.37
C GLN A 9 10.97 -0.04 9.94
N LEU A 10 10.36 -0.06 8.76
CA LEU A 10 9.55 1.05 8.26
C LEU A 10 8.28 1.22 9.12
N LEU A 11 7.61 0.12 9.44
CA LEU A 11 6.44 0.12 10.31
C LEU A 11 6.78 0.68 11.69
N LEU A 12 7.91 0.28 12.31
CA LEU A 12 8.34 0.81 13.60
C LEU A 12 8.44 2.35 13.63
N ARG A 13 8.76 2.99 12.50
CA ARG A 13 8.83 4.47 12.38
C ARG A 13 7.46 5.13 12.21
N HIS A 14 6.53 4.44 11.54
CA HIS A 14 5.29 5.03 11.03
C HIS A 14 3.99 4.45 11.61
N ARG A 15 4.05 3.45 12.51
CA ARG A 15 2.90 2.74 13.13
C ARG A 15 1.88 3.61 13.88
N HIS A 16 2.14 4.91 14.02
CA HIS A 16 1.22 5.86 14.65
C HIS A 16 0.98 7.10 13.79
N SER A 17 1.51 7.10 12.57
CA SER A 17 1.32 8.14 11.58
C SER A 17 -0.05 7.98 10.92
N ARG A 18 -0.67 9.11 10.58
CA ARG A 18 -2.00 9.12 9.96
C ARG A 18 -1.86 9.14 8.44
N ALA A 19 -2.67 8.34 7.77
CA ALA A 19 -2.89 8.41 6.34
C ALA A 19 -3.62 9.71 5.98
N TRP A 20 -3.28 10.26 4.83
CA TRP A 20 -3.93 11.39 4.22
C TRP A 20 -3.68 11.39 2.72
N ASN A 21 -4.43 12.23 2.00
CA ASN A 21 -4.23 12.48 0.58
C ASN A 21 -4.22 11.20 -0.28
N ALA A 22 -5.16 10.28 0.00
CA ALA A 22 -5.31 9.08 -0.80
C ALA A 22 -5.85 9.44 -2.20
N ARG A 23 -5.13 9.05 -3.27
CA ARG A 23 -5.44 9.42 -4.66
C ARG A 23 -5.41 8.21 -5.57
N ARG A 24 -6.41 8.13 -6.46
CA ARG A 24 -6.37 7.22 -7.60
C ARG A 24 -5.53 7.84 -8.72
N GLY A 25 -4.60 7.09 -9.27
CA GLY A 25 -3.92 7.44 -10.52
C GLY A 25 -4.57 6.79 -11.75
N ILE A 26 -3.76 6.61 -12.79
CA ILE A 26 -4.20 5.96 -14.03
C ILE A 26 -4.28 4.45 -13.81
N GLY A 27 -5.37 3.83 -14.27
CA GLY A 27 -5.59 2.38 -14.16
C GLY A 27 -5.86 1.94 -12.71
N THR A 28 -5.04 1.01 -12.22
CA THR A 28 -5.07 0.48 -10.86
C THR A 28 -4.14 1.21 -9.89
N PHE A 29 -3.48 2.29 -10.33
CA PHE A 29 -2.57 3.04 -9.46
C PHE A 29 -3.30 3.69 -8.29
N LEU A 30 -2.76 3.54 -7.07
CA LEU A 30 -3.26 4.15 -5.84
C LEU A 30 -2.08 4.68 -5.03
N THR A 31 -2.16 5.93 -4.60
CA THR A 31 -1.16 6.54 -3.69
C THR A 31 -1.81 6.94 -2.38
N ILE A 32 -1.10 6.76 -1.27
CA ILE A 32 -1.52 7.20 0.06
C ILE A 32 -0.32 7.87 0.73
N GLU A 33 -0.52 9.05 1.28
CA GLU A 33 0.49 9.76 2.07
C GLU A 33 0.30 9.43 3.54
N VAL A 34 1.39 9.25 4.29
CA VAL A 34 1.35 8.90 5.71
C VAL A 34 2.30 9.79 6.50
N GLY A 35 1.84 10.24 7.67
CA GLY A 35 2.63 11.07 8.59
C GLY A 35 2.47 12.56 8.31
N LYS A 36 3.47 13.36 8.68
CA LYS A 36 3.42 14.82 8.47
C LYS A 36 3.74 15.18 7.02
N GLU A 37 3.16 16.28 6.56
CA GLU A 37 3.57 16.88 5.29
C GLU A 37 5.03 17.35 5.35
N VAL A 38 5.86 16.86 4.43
CA VAL A 38 7.28 17.25 4.27
C VAL A 38 7.49 18.19 3.08
N LYS A 39 6.64 18.05 2.05
CA LYS A 39 6.55 18.91 0.87
C LYS A 39 5.07 19.00 0.47
N PRO A 40 4.66 20.00 -0.34
CA PRO A 40 3.30 20.07 -0.84
C PRO A 40 2.82 18.72 -1.38
N ASP A 41 1.72 18.20 -0.82
CA ASP A 41 1.12 16.91 -1.18
C ASP A 41 1.98 15.65 -0.89
N SER A 42 3.00 15.75 -0.04
CA SER A 42 3.96 14.67 0.22
C SER A 42 4.18 14.46 1.72
N GLY A 43 3.97 13.23 2.18
CA GLY A 43 4.12 12.77 3.56
C GLY A 43 5.52 12.30 3.91
N GLN A 44 5.68 11.83 5.15
CA GLN A 44 6.93 11.21 5.59
C GLN A 44 7.10 9.79 5.03
N LEU A 45 5.97 9.13 4.75
CA LEU A 45 5.90 7.85 4.08
C LEU A 45 4.91 7.94 2.92
N HIS A 46 5.36 7.55 1.74
CA HIS A 46 4.52 7.39 0.57
C HIS A 46 4.22 5.92 0.32
N ILE A 47 2.95 5.55 0.22
CA ILE A 47 2.53 4.21 -0.15
C ILE A 47 2.03 4.26 -1.58
N TRP A 48 2.74 3.62 -2.50
CA TRP A 48 2.34 3.53 -3.91
C TRP A 48 2.00 2.10 -4.24
N VAL A 49 0.79 1.90 -4.75
CA VAL A 49 0.30 0.61 -5.25
C VAL A 49 0.23 0.68 -6.76
N GLN A 50 0.89 -0.27 -7.40
CA GLN A 50 1.00 -0.37 -8.85
C GLN A 50 1.02 -1.86 -9.22
N TYR A 51 0.61 -2.22 -10.44
CA TYR A 51 0.69 -3.62 -10.92
C TYR A 51 0.13 -4.70 -9.97
N ALA A 52 -0.95 -4.36 -9.25
CA ALA A 52 -1.61 -5.27 -8.33
C ALA A 52 -3.13 -5.15 -8.41
N THR A 53 -3.82 -6.26 -8.19
CA THR A 53 -5.22 -6.24 -7.80
C THR A 53 -5.28 -5.80 -6.34
N TRP A 54 -6.11 -4.80 -6.02
CA TRP A 54 -6.27 -4.36 -4.64
C TRP A 54 -7.73 -4.10 -4.29
N THR A 55 -8.02 -4.22 -3.00
CA THR A 55 -9.32 -3.97 -2.40
C THR A 55 -9.14 -3.18 -1.12
N LEU A 56 -9.89 -2.09 -0.97
CA LEU A 56 -10.06 -1.42 0.31
C LEU A 56 -11.25 -2.05 1.02
N GLU A 57 -11.01 -2.52 2.25
CA GLU A 57 -11.96 -3.24 3.08
C GLU A 57 -12.27 -2.42 4.34
N PHE A 58 -13.53 -2.45 4.77
CA PHE A 58 -13.95 -1.99 6.10
C PHE A 58 -14.57 -3.16 6.85
N ARG A 59 -13.99 -3.52 8.00
CA ARG A 59 -14.41 -4.69 8.80
C ARG A 59 -14.44 -5.99 7.99
N GLY A 60 -13.49 -6.15 7.08
CA GLY A 60 -13.39 -7.32 6.18
C GLY A 60 -14.39 -7.33 5.02
N HIS A 61 -15.17 -6.27 4.82
CA HIS A 61 -16.07 -6.13 3.68
C HIS A 61 -15.46 -5.18 2.63
N PRO A 62 -15.40 -5.57 1.34
CA PRO A 62 -14.87 -4.70 0.29
C PRO A 62 -15.77 -3.46 0.12
N ILE A 63 -15.16 -2.28 0.18
CA ILE A 63 -15.82 -0.99 -0.08
C ILE A 63 -15.33 -0.33 -1.37
N LEU A 64 -14.15 -0.72 -1.87
CA LEU A 64 -13.62 -0.30 -3.15
C LEU A 64 -12.67 -1.37 -3.69
N SER A 65 -12.67 -1.59 -5.00
CA SER A 65 -11.73 -2.49 -5.66
C SER A 65 -11.01 -1.80 -6.82
N SER A 66 -9.83 -2.29 -7.19
CA SER A 66 -9.03 -1.76 -8.29
C SER A 66 -9.74 -1.76 -9.65
N GLY A 67 -10.73 -2.65 -9.84
CA GLY A 67 -11.54 -2.76 -11.05
C GLY A 67 -12.78 -1.87 -11.09
N SER A 68 -13.02 -1.05 -10.07
CA SER A 68 -14.23 -0.21 -9.99
C SER A 68 -14.19 0.91 -11.06
N SER A 69 -15.32 1.17 -11.71
CA SER A 69 -15.39 2.09 -12.86
C SER A 69 -16.02 3.45 -12.51
N HIS A 70 -16.65 3.61 -11.35
CA HIS A 70 -17.35 4.82 -10.98
C HIS A 70 -16.47 5.77 -10.14
N ALA A 71 -16.17 6.96 -10.68
CA ALA A 71 -15.30 7.94 -10.02
C ALA A 71 -15.79 8.40 -8.63
N THR A 72 -17.11 8.49 -8.43
CA THR A 72 -17.72 8.86 -7.13
C THR A 72 -17.46 7.83 -6.04
N GLU A 73 -17.46 6.53 -6.38
CA GLU A 73 -17.16 5.45 -5.44
C GLU A 73 -15.71 5.56 -4.91
N TYR A 74 -14.78 5.99 -5.76
CA TYR A 74 -13.39 6.21 -5.34
C TYR A 74 -13.26 7.35 -4.35
N ALA A 75 -13.83 8.52 -4.65
CA ALA A 75 -13.68 9.69 -3.77
C ALA A 75 -14.24 9.42 -2.37
N GLU A 76 -15.42 8.81 -2.29
CA GLU A 76 -16.05 8.46 -1.01
C GLU A 76 -15.28 7.37 -0.26
N ALA A 77 -14.88 6.29 -0.94
CA ALA A 77 -14.16 5.20 -0.30
C ALA A 77 -12.76 5.65 0.16
N LEU A 78 -12.00 6.37 -0.66
CA LEU A 78 -10.68 6.88 -0.29
C LEU A 78 -10.74 7.91 0.84
N ALA A 79 -11.81 8.69 0.93
CA ALA A 79 -12.03 9.60 2.06
C ALA A 79 -12.10 8.87 3.42
N ASN A 80 -12.39 7.56 3.46
CA ASN A 80 -12.37 6.79 4.70
C ASN A 80 -10.95 6.58 5.24
N LEU A 81 -9.91 6.65 4.39
CA LEU A 81 -8.51 6.55 4.81
C LEU A 81 -8.01 7.83 5.49
N GLU A 82 -8.66 8.97 5.24
CA GLU A 82 -8.21 10.25 5.76
C GLU A 82 -8.18 10.27 7.29
N GLY A 83 -7.01 10.57 7.84
CA GLY A 83 -6.76 10.64 9.27
C GLY A 83 -6.64 9.29 9.97
N GLN A 84 -6.77 8.16 9.26
CA GLN A 84 -6.64 6.82 9.86
C GLN A 84 -5.18 6.52 10.16
N GLN A 85 -4.92 5.94 11.33
CA GLN A 85 -3.58 5.59 11.74
C GLN A 85 -3.11 4.33 11.01
N LEU A 86 -1.90 4.31 10.45
CA LEU A 86 -1.27 3.09 9.95
C LEU A 86 -0.95 2.18 11.13
N GLU A 87 -1.42 0.93 11.15
CA GLU A 87 -1.24 0.00 12.28
C GLU A 87 -0.30 -1.16 11.98
N ASP A 88 -0.36 -1.68 10.74
CA ASP A 88 0.42 -2.84 10.31
C ASP A 88 0.63 -2.89 8.79
N ILE A 89 1.67 -3.58 8.35
CA ILE A 89 1.90 -3.97 6.96
C ILE A 89 2.29 -5.45 6.97
N ALA A 90 1.32 -6.32 6.73
CA ALA A 90 1.53 -7.76 6.69
C ALA A 90 1.85 -8.22 5.26
N VAL A 91 2.88 -9.05 5.11
CA VAL A 91 3.26 -9.65 3.83
C VAL A 91 3.17 -11.16 3.94
N HIS A 92 2.39 -11.78 3.05
CA HIS A 92 2.23 -13.22 2.94
C HIS A 92 2.72 -13.67 1.57
N GLN A 93 3.60 -14.67 1.51
CA GLN A 93 4.15 -15.17 0.26
C GLN A 93 4.13 -16.69 0.26
N GLU A 94 3.43 -17.27 -0.72
CA GLU A 94 3.27 -18.71 -0.87
C GLU A 94 3.22 -19.07 -2.36
N SER A 95 4.07 -20.01 -2.79
CA SER A 95 4.01 -20.61 -4.14
C SER A 95 3.94 -19.62 -5.32
N GLY A 96 4.67 -18.50 -5.23
CA GLY A 96 4.70 -17.47 -6.29
C GLY A 96 3.53 -16.48 -6.23
N HIS A 97 2.67 -16.60 -5.23
CA HIS A 97 1.65 -15.63 -4.88
C HIS A 97 2.13 -14.76 -3.70
N VAL A 98 1.89 -13.46 -3.80
CA VAL A 98 2.16 -12.48 -2.76
C VAL A 98 0.87 -11.73 -2.45
N GLU A 99 0.54 -11.72 -1.17
CA GLU A 99 -0.51 -10.89 -0.59
C GLU A 99 0.13 -9.86 0.35
N VAL A 100 -0.31 -8.61 0.24
CA VAL A 100 0.08 -7.54 1.17
C VAL A 100 -1.18 -6.95 1.80
N VAL A 101 -1.18 -6.79 3.12
CA VAL A 101 -2.28 -6.17 3.85
C VAL A 101 -1.75 -4.98 4.62
N VAL A 102 -2.12 -3.77 4.19
CA VAL A 102 -1.84 -2.52 4.91
C VAL A 102 -3.05 -2.23 5.80
N SER A 103 -2.88 -2.36 7.11
CA SER A 103 -3.94 -2.17 8.09
C SER A 103 -3.91 -0.77 8.66
N PHE A 104 -5.09 -0.16 8.77
CA PHE A 104 -5.30 1.14 9.36
C PHE A 104 -6.28 1.05 10.54
N SER A 105 -6.31 2.08 11.38
CA SER A 105 -7.29 2.17 12.46
C SER A 105 -8.74 2.09 11.96
N SER A 106 -9.67 1.83 12.87
CA SER A 106 -11.10 1.73 12.57
C SER A 106 -11.44 0.55 11.63
N ASP A 107 -10.70 -0.56 11.71
CA ASP A 107 -10.93 -1.79 10.94
C ASP A 107 -10.83 -1.60 9.40
N LEU A 108 -10.09 -0.58 8.94
CA LEU A 108 -9.82 -0.36 7.52
C LEU A 108 -8.56 -1.11 7.08
N ALA A 109 -8.61 -1.76 5.93
CA ALA A 109 -7.46 -2.46 5.38
C ALA A 109 -7.38 -2.32 3.86
N LEU A 110 -6.19 -2.08 3.34
CA LEU A 110 -5.89 -2.19 1.91
C LEU A 110 -5.22 -3.54 1.67
N ARG A 111 -5.91 -4.44 0.96
CA ARG A 111 -5.43 -5.77 0.60
C ARG A 111 -5.00 -5.79 -0.86
N LEU A 112 -3.79 -6.27 -1.11
CA LEU A 112 -3.19 -6.38 -2.43
C LEU A 112 -2.88 -7.84 -2.74
N SER A 113 -3.07 -8.24 -4.00
CA SER A 113 -2.81 -9.58 -4.50
C SER A 113 -1.99 -9.53 -5.79
N SER A 114 -0.98 -10.41 -5.89
CA SER A 114 -0.23 -10.66 -7.11
C SER A 114 -1.00 -11.64 -8.00
N ASP A 115 -2.13 -11.23 -8.56
CA ASP A 115 -2.79 -12.06 -9.57
C ASP A 115 -1.92 -12.11 -10.82
N GLN A 116 -1.32 -13.29 -11.06
CA GLN A 116 -0.28 -13.51 -12.06
C GLN A 116 -0.74 -13.32 -13.52
N GLU A 117 -2.05 -13.26 -13.78
CA GLU A 117 -2.56 -13.24 -15.15
C GLU A 117 -2.39 -11.88 -15.86
N ASN A 118 -2.23 -10.77 -15.11
CA ASN A 118 -2.36 -9.42 -15.68
C ASN A 118 -1.10 -8.56 -15.63
N TYR A 119 -0.05 -8.97 -14.90
CA TYR A 119 1.12 -8.13 -14.62
C TYR A 119 2.42 -8.88 -14.87
N GLU A 120 3.45 -8.17 -15.36
CA GLU A 120 4.76 -8.77 -15.57
C GLU A 120 5.35 -9.18 -14.20
N THR A 121 5.98 -10.33 -14.16
CA THR A 121 6.34 -10.99 -12.90
C THR A 121 7.38 -10.22 -12.08
N GLU A 122 8.11 -9.28 -12.69
CA GLU A 122 9.19 -8.51 -12.04
C GLU A 122 8.74 -7.17 -11.46
N ASP A 123 7.52 -6.71 -11.77
CA ASP A 123 7.02 -5.41 -11.34
C ASP A 123 6.71 -5.37 -9.84
N ASP A 124 7.02 -4.24 -9.22
CA ASP A 124 6.66 -3.97 -7.83
C ASP A 124 5.16 -3.78 -7.70
N MET A 125 4.55 -4.52 -6.77
CA MET A 125 3.13 -4.36 -6.46
C MET A 125 2.87 -3.15 -5.56
N ILE A 126 3.81 -2.93 -4.65
CA ILE A 126 3.75 -1.84 -3.68
C ILE A 126 5.17 -1.36 -3.39
N SER A 127 5.32 -0.04 -3.36
CA SER A 127 6.54 0.64 -2.96
C SER A 127 6.23 1.61 -1.83
N LEU A 128 7.04 1.52 -0.77
CA LEU A 128 6.94 2.30 0.45
C LEU A 128 8.15 3.24 0.51
N PHE A 129 7.95 4.52 0.23
CA PHE A 129 9.03 5.51 0.20
C PHE A 129 9.09 6.26 1.52
N ASP A 130 10.15 6.04 2.28
CA ASP A 130 10.55 6.86 3.42
C ASP A 130 11.77 7.70 3.01
N THR A 131 12.10 8.74 3.79
CA THR A 131 13.13 9.75 3.44
C THR A 131 14.53 9.16 3.17
N ASN A 132 14.80 7.94 3.63
CA ASN A 132 16.10 7.29 3.52
C ASN A 132 16.07 5.93 2.81
N ILE A 133 14.88 5.38 2.58
CA ILE A 133 14.72 3.98 2.18
C ILE A 133 13.45 3.82 1.36
N ILE A 134 13.57 3.04 0.30
CA ILE A 134 12.45 2.54 -0.50
C ILE A 134 12.32 1.07 -0.16
N VAL A 135 11.15 0.65 0.33
CA VAL A 135 10.85 -0.78 0.53
C VAL A 135 9.83 -1.18 -0.51
N SER A 136 10.23 -2.08 -1.40
CA SER A 136 9.38 -2.60 -2.47
C SER A 136 9.01 -4.05 -2.21
N ILE A 137 7.82 -4.43 -2.68
CA ILE A 137 7.32 -5.80 -2.60
C ILE A 137 6.86 -6.21 -3.99
N SER A 138 7.42 -7.31 -4.51
CA SER A 138 7.00 -7.92 -5.78
C SER A 138 6.78 -9.42 -5.65
N ALA A 139 6.04 -10.00 -6.60
CA ALA A 139 5.73 -11.42 -6.63
C ALA A 139 7.00 -12.29 -6.72
N THR A 140 7.97 -11.87 -7.52
CA THR A 140 9.22 -12.62 -7.80
C THR A 140 10.35 -12.31 -6.84
N ARG A 141 10.58 -11.02 -6.54
CA ARG A 141 11.70 -10.60 -5.68
C ARG A 141 11.35 -10.73 -4.19
N GLY A 142 10.06 -10.81 -3.86
CA GLY A 142 9.59 -10.72 -2.48
C GLY A 142 9.77 -9.31 -1.96
N VAL A 143 10.13 -9.20 -0.68
CA VAL A 143 10.40 -7.91 0.00
C VAL A 143 11.87 -7.56 -0.15
N TYR A 144 12.15 -6.35 -0.62
CA TYR A 144 13.51 -5.82 -0.71
C TYR A 144 13.54 -4.32 -0.43
N ALA A 145 14.75 -3.79 -0.20
CA ALA A 145 14.93 -2.38 0.12
C ALA A 145 16.14 -1.77 -0.59
N GLU A 146 16.00 -0.50 -0.92
CA GLU A 146 16.99 0.32 -1.63
C GLU A 146 17.14 1.66 -0.91
N SER A 147 18.32 2.28 -0.99
CA SER A 147 18.51 3.64 -0.47
C SER A 147 17.78 4.64 -1.37
N SER A 148 17.10 5.62 -0.78
CA SER A 148 16.62 6.77 -1.55
C SER A 148 17.79 7.72 -1.80
N GLU A 149 18.22 7.88 -3.07
CA GLU A 149 19.26 8.85 -3.47
C GLU A 149 18.84 10.32 -3.22
#